data_AF-A0A5J5I692-F1
#
_entry.id   AF-A0A5J5I692-F1
#
_cell.length_a   1.000
_cell.length_b   1.000
_cell.length_c   1.000
_cell.angle_alpha   90.00
_cell.angle_beta   90.00
_cell.angle_gamma   90.00
#
_symmetry.space_group_name_H-M   'P 1'
#
loop_
_entity.id
_entity.type
_entity.pdbx_description
1 polymer ?
#
loop_
_entity_poly.entity_id
_entity_poly.type
_entity_poly.pdbx_seq_one_letter_code
_entity_poly.pdbx_strand_id
1 'polypeptide(L)' 'MPTNLMTDRSLLDRLSAAAQRGVSVAERRQQRVSFVYGNMPKGSDMSRHEVEKALDRLDSQDGRS' A
#
# COMPACT_ATOMS: atom_id res chain seq x y z
N MET A 1 26.89 14.78 -10.75
CA MET A 1 27.38 14.96 -9.36
C MET A 1 27.45 13.58 -8.72
N PRO A 2 28.63 13.01 -8.43
CA PRO A 2 28.70 11.71 -7.78
C PRO A 2 28.34 11.89 -6.31
N THR A 3 27.15 11.45 -5.92
CA THR A 3 26.76 11.36 -4.51
C THR A 3 27.66 10.30 -3.87
N ASN A 4 28.62 10.75 -3.07
CA ASN A 4 29.47 9.92 -2.21
C ASN A 4 28.64 9.37 -1.03
N LEU A 5 27.51 8.72 -1.33
CA LEU A 5 26.72 7.99 -0.34
C LEU A 5 27.55 6.78 0.05
N MET A 6 28.10 6.77 1.27
CA MET A 6 28.63 5.56 1.91
C MET A 6 27.47 4.63 2.27
N THR A 7 26.72 4.22 1.26
CA THR A 7 25.57 3.35 1.39
C THR A 7 25.96 1.98 0.87
N ASP A 8 25.54 0.97 1.63
CA ASP A 8 25.68 -0.43 1.25
C ASP A 8 25.04 -0.65 -0.12
N ARG A 9 25.88 -0.99 -1.10
CA ARG A 9 25.44 -1.22 -2.47
C ARG A 9 24.43 -2.38 -2.55
N SER A 10 24.57 -3.37 -1.67
CA SER A 10 23.62 -4.47 -1.57
C SER A 10 22.25 -4.01 -1.07
N LEU A 11 22.19 -2.94 -0.27
CA LEU A 11 20.93 -2.33 0.16
C LEU A 11 20.26 -1.60 -1.01
N LEU A 12 21.04 -0.84 -1.80
CA LEU A 12 20.53 -0.14 -2.99
C LEU A 12 20.01 -1.12 -4.05
N ASP A 13 20.72 -2.22 -4.27
CA ASP A 13 20.29 -3.24 -5.24
C ASP A 13 19.00 -3.94 -4.77
N ARG A 14 18.87 -4.22 -3.47
CA ARG A 14 17.64 -4.76 -2.87
C ARG A 14 16.48 -3.78 -2.96
N LEU A 15 16.71 -2.50 -2.70
CA LEU A 15 15.70 -1.45 -2.82
C LEU A 15 15.27 -1.26 -4.28
N SER A 16 16.22 -1.28 -5.21
CA SER A 16 15.95 -1.21 -6.65
C SER A 16 15.12 -2.40 -7.13
N ALA A 17 15.49 -3.63 -6.74
CA ALA A 17 14.73 -4.84 -7.05
C ALA A 17 13.33 -4.84 -6.43
N ALA A 18 13.19 -4.37 -5.19
CA ALA A 18 11.90 -4.23 -4.53
C ALA A 18 11.02 -3.14 -5.19
N ALA A 19 11.62 -2.05 -5.66
CA ALA A 19 10.91 -1.01 -6.42
C ALA A 19 10.48 -1.50 -7.81
N GLN A 20 11.26 -2.38 -8.44
CA GLN A 20 10.92 -3.03 -9.71
C GLN A 20 9.87 -4.13 -9.56
N ARG A 21 9.70 -4.69 -8.35
CA ARG A 21 8.64 -5.64 -8.06
C ARG A 21 7.29 -4.92 -8.14
N GLY A 22 6.61 -5.06 -9.27
CA GLY A 22 5.26 -4.55 -9.45
C GLY A 22 4.35 -5.11 -8.35
N VAL A 23 3.76 -4.22 -7.55
CA VAL A 23 2.81 -4.60 -6.51
C VAL A 23 1.54 -5.11 -7.20
N SER A 24 1.19 -6.37 -6.92
CA SER A 24 -0.02 -6.97 -7.48
C SER A 24 -1.25 -6.17 -7.06
N VAL A 25 -2.34 -6.29 -7.83
CA VAL A 25 -3.61 -5.63 -7.49
C VAL A 25 -4.08 -6.05 -6.09
N ALA A 26 -3.91 -7.33 -5.73
CA ALA A 26 -4.24 -7.86 -4.42
C ALA A 26 -3.40 -7.25 -3.30
N GLU A 27 -2.07 -7.12 -3.49
CA GLU A 27 -1.19 -6.49 -2.50
C GLU A 27 -1.50 -4.99 -2.34
N ARG A 28 -1.77 -4.28 -3.43
CA ARG A 28 -2.23 -2.87 -3.38
C ARG A 28 -3.53 -2.73 -2.58
N ARG A 29 -4.47 -3.64 -2.81
CA ARG A 29 -5.75 -3.69 -2.09
C ARG A 29 -5.52 -3.91 -0.60
N GLN A 30 -4.67 -4.86 -0.21
CA GLN A 30 -4.33 -5.11 1.20
C GLN A 30 -3.63 -3.93 1.88
N GLN A 31 -2.68 -3.28 1.18
CA GLN A 31 -2.01 -2.08 1.68
C GLN A 31 -3.01 -0.95 1.92
N ARG A 32 -3.92 -0.73 0.98
CA ARG A 32 -4.97 0.29 1.08
C ARG A 32 -5.92 0.03 2.24
N VAL A 33 -6.41 -1.21 2.41
CA VAL A 33 -7.25 -1.58 3.57
C VAL A 33 -6.50 -1.32 4.88
N SER A 34 -5.22 -1.71 4.96
CA SER A 34 -4.41 -1.56 6.17
C SER A 34 -4.16 -0.08 6.50
N PHE A 35 -3.90 0.74 5.49
CA PHE A 35 -3.72 2.18 5.65
C PHE A 35 -5.00 2.86 6.16
N VAL A 36 -6.15 2.57 5.55
CA VAL A 36 -7.43 3.15 5.96
C VAL A 36 -7.80 2.72 7.36
N TYR A 37 -7.74 1.41 7.65
CA TYR A 37 -8.05 0.87 8.97
C TYR A 37 -7.16 1.44 10.08
N GLY A 38 -5.85 1.53 9.83
CA GLY A 38 -4.88 2.05 10.80
C GLY A 38 -5.01 3.55 11.09
N ASN A 39 -5.62 4.32 10.18
CA ASN A 39 -5.83 5.76 10.32
C ASN A 39 -7.29 6.13 10.63
N MET A 40 -8.15 5.16 10.93
CA MET A 40 -9.54 5.48 11.28
C MET A 40 -9.62 6.27 12.59
N PRO A 41 -10.61 7.17 12.72
CA PRO A 41 -10.89 7.83 13.99
C PRO A 41 -11.11 6.82 15.12
N LYS A 42 -10.65 7.14 16.34
CA LYS A 42 -10.72 6.26 17.52
C LYS A 42 -12.14 5.93 18.02
N GLY A 43 -13.18 6.38 17.33
CA GLY A 43 -14.58 6.02 17.57
C GLY A 43 -15.24 5.31 16.38
N SER A 44 -14.45 4.84 15.42
CA SER A 44 -14.96 4.02 14.33
C SER A 44 -15.09 2.57 14.81
N ASP A 45 -16.33 2.08 14.87
CA ASP A 45 -16.63 0.67 15.18
C ASP A 45 -16.51 -0.26 13.96
N MET A 46 -16.02 0.26 12.82
CA MET A 46 -15.87 -0.55 11.62
C MET A 46 -14.78 -1.60 11.81
N SER A 47 -15.14 -2.85 11.56
CA SER A 47 -14.18 -3.93 11.45
C SER A 47 -13.36 -3.81 10.16
N ARG A 48 -12.19 -4.45 10.14
CA ARG A 48 -11.33 -4.50 8.94
C ARG A 48 -12.06 -5.05 7.71
N HIS A 49 -12.96 -6.02 7.91
CA HIS A 49 -13.78 -6.62 6.84
C HIS A 49 -14.80 -5.63 6.27
N GLU A 50 -15.39 -4.79 7.13
CA GLU A 50 -16.33 -3.76 6.69
C GLU A 50 -15.62 -2.65 5.93
N VAL A 51 -14.40 -2.28 6.32
CA VAL A 51 -13.53 -1.37 5.57
C VAL A 51 -13.22 -1.94 4.19
N GLU A 52 -12.86 -3.21 4.10
CA GLU A 52 -12.59 -3.88 2.81
C GLU A 52 -13.82 -3.83 1.89
N LYS A 53 -15.00 -4.21 2.39
CA LYS A 53 -16.26 -4.13 1.63
C LYS A 53 -16.67 -2.71 1.25
N ALA A 54 -16.32 -1.71 2.05
CA ALA A 54 -16.60 -0.31 1.74
C ALA A 54 -15.69 0.17 0.59
N LEU A 55 -14.42 -0.20 0.62
CA LEU A 55 -13.45 0.15 -0.42
C LEU A 55 -13.79 -0.49 -1.77
N ASP A 56 -14.25 -1.75 -1.78
CA ASP A 56 -14.67 -2.42 -3.02
C ASP A 56 -15.89 -1.75 -3.67
N ARG A 57 -16.83 -1.30 -2.84
CA ARG A 57 -18.02 -0.57 -3.31
C ARG A 57 -17.63 0.76 -3.94
N LEU A 58 -16.67 1.48 -3.34
CA LEU A 58 -16.14 2.73 -3.90
C LEU A 58 -15.42 2.51 -5.23
N ASP A 59 -14.59 1.46 -5.33
CA ASP A 59 -13.87 1.14 -6.58
C ASP A 59 -14.85 0.78 -7.72
N SER A 60 -15.94 0.10 -7.40
CA SER A 60 -17.01 -0.24 -8.34
C SER A 60 -17.80 0.99 -8.80
N GLN A 61 -17.99 1.98 -7.92
CA GLN A 61 -18.67 3.24 -8.25
C GLN A 61 -17.79 4.18 -9.08
N ASP A 62 -16.48 4.20 -8.81
CA ASP A 62 -15.50 5.02 -9.54
C ASP A 62 -15.06 4.41 -10.89
N GLY A 63 -15.62 3.25 -11.28
CA GLY A 63 -15.27 2.56 -12.52
C GLY A 63 -13.82 2.06 -12.59
N ARG A 64 -13.17 1.90 -11.43
CA ARG A 64 -11.80 1.37 -11.32
C ARG A 64 -11.88 -0.14 -11.09
N SER A 65 -12.11 -0.89 -12.16
CA SER A 65 -12.01 -2.36 -12.18
C SER A 65 -10.80 -2.81 -12.98
#